data_AF-A0A2H3DRV8-F1
#
_entry.id   AF-A0A2H3DRV8-F1
#
_cell.length_a   1.000
_cell.length_b   1.000
_cell.length_c   1.000
_cell.angle_alpha   90.00
_cell.angle_beta   90.00
_cell.angle_gamma   90.00
#
_symmetry.space_group_name_H-M   'P 1'
#
loop_
_entity.id
_entity.type
_entity.pdbx_description
1 polymer ?
#
loop_
_entity_poly.entity_id
_entity_poly.type
_entity_poly.pdbx_seq_one_letter_code
_entity_poly.pdbx_strand_id
1 'polypeptide(L)'
;MARRTRRGMLERMLDMNQDIWLEVVSYLSPRDVLQLARLSEDLYSVFTSSTSKVLWKAARKSVDCPAPVTGFSEMAWAHLLHVNKCHFCRKNVVRKVEFYFLTRICKACYKGHVISHRATDTLTAFIASLVPTTMKGITIQYLREDFEAVRAKYLSLPDKEKDAYDQVPEARLSRAGS
;
A
#
# COMPACT_ATOMS: atom_id res chain seq x y z
N MET A 1 47.57 2.12 7.58
CA MET A 1 47.30 1.55 6.24
C MET A 1 45.81 1.67 5.95
N ALA A 2 45.42 2.54 5.03
CA ALA A 2 44.01 2.69 4.64
C ALA A 2 43.59 1.46 3.81
N ARG A 3 42.67 0.67 4.36
CA ARG A 3 42.07 -0.47 3.65
C ARG A 3 41.16 0.11 2.56
N ARG A 4 41.68 0.23 1.34
CA ARG A 4 40.89 0.59 0.16
C ARG A 4 39.89 -0.54 -0.07
N THR A 5 38.70 -0.42 0.49
CA THR A 5 37.57 -1.28 0.15
C THR A 5 37.39 -1.14 -1.36
N ARG A 6 37.48 -2.27 -2.09
CA ARG A 6 37.11 -2.28 -3.50
C ARG A 6 35.61 -1.99 -3.51
N ARG A 7 35.24 -0.73 -3.72
CA ARG A 7 33.85 -0.36 -4.03
C ARG A 7 33.37 -1.30 -5.12
N GLY A 8 32.28 -2.02 -4.84
CA GLY A 8 31.76 -3.03 -5.76
C GLY A 8 31.39 -2.36 -7.09
N MET A 9 31.55 -3.08 -8.20
CA MET A 9 31.25 -2.54 -9.54
C MET A 9 29.80 -2.02 -9.65
N LEU A 10 28.89 -2.54 -8.82
CA LEU A 10 27.48 -2.16 -8.74
C LEU A 10 27.19 -0.92 -7.86
N GLU A 11 28.12 -0.49 -7.00
CA GLU A 11 27.94 0.72 -6.18
C GLU A 11 27.80 1.96 -7.07
N ARG A 12 28.54 2.01 -8.19
CA ARG A 12 28.44 3.11 -9.18
C ARG A 12 27.11 3.15 -9.93
N MET A 13 26.32 2.08 -9.89
CA MET A 13 24.99 2.06 -10.51
C MET A 13 24.03 2.99 -9.76
N LEU A 14 24.20 3.14 -8.44
CA LEU A 14 23.41 4.02 -7.61
C LEU A 14 23.67 5.50 -7.91
N ASP A 15 24.87 5.83 -8.39
CA ASP A 15 25.26 7.18 -8.82
C ASP A 15 24.79 7.52 -10.25
N MET A 16 24.13 6.60 -10.95
CA MET A 16 23.63 6.84 -12.32
C MET A 16 22.51 7.87 -12.33
N ASN A 17 22.44 8.66 -13.40
CA ASN A 17 21.34 9.59 -13.61
C ASN A 17 20.00 8.84 -13.71
N GLN A 18 18.92 9.57 -13.48
CA GLN A 18 17.57 9.01 -13.52
C GLN A 18 17.21 8.41 -14.89
N ASP A 19 17.82 8.90 -15.99
CA ASP A 19 17.56 8.42 -17.35
C ASP A 19 18.03 6.97 -17.57
N ILE A 20 19.20 6.59 -17.04
CA ILE A 20 19.67 5.21 -17.12
C ILE A 20 18.75 4.29 -16.31
N TRP A 21 18.32 4.74 -15.13
CA TRP A 21 17.34 3.98 -14.34
C TRP A 21 16.02 3.82 -15.09
N LEU A 22 15.54 4.86 -15.78
CA LEU A 22 14.34 4.81 -16.62
C LEU A 22 14.46 3.77 -17.73
N GLU A 23 15.59 3.74 -18.43
CA GLU A 23 15.85 2.77 -19.49
C GLU A 23 15.84 1.34 -18.91
N VAL A 24 16.59 1.09 -17.84
CA VAL A 24 16.66 -0.23 -17.19
C VAL A 24 15.27 -0.70 -16.75
N VAL A 25 14.51 0.13 -16.04
CA VAL A 25 13.20 -0.27 -15.50
C VAL A 25 12.13 -0.39 -16.58
N SER A 26 12.32 0.21 -17.76
CA SER A 26 11.40 0.08 -18.88
C SER A 26 11.32 -1.36 -19.42
N TYR A 27 12.39 -2.13 -19.24
CA TYR A 27 12.46 -3.56 -19.57
C TYR A 27 12.01 -4.48 -18.43
N LEU A 28 11.69 -3.92 -17.26
CA LEU A 28 11.34 -4.69 -16.07
C LEU A 28 9.84 -4.62 -15.80
N SER A 29 9.31 -5.69 -15.21
CA SER A 29 7.95 -5.63 -14.65
C SER A 29 7.98 -4.91 -13.29
N PRO A 30 6.85 -4.36 -12.82
CA PRO A 30 6.77 -3.77 -11.48
C PRO A 30 7.14 -4.77 -10.37
N ARG A 31 6.98 -6.07 -10.62
CA ARG A 31 7.42 -7.12 -9.70
C ARG A 31 8.94 -7.17 -9.57
N ASP A 32 9.65 -7.05 -10.68
CA ASP A 32 11.11 -7.12 -10.71
C ASP A 32 11.69 -5.86 -10.08
N VAL A 33 11.12 -4.69 -10.38
CA VAL A 33 11.48 -3.42 -9.71
C VAL A 33 11.26 -3.51 -8.19
N LEU A 34 10.15 -4.08 -7.75
CA LEU A 34 9.90 -4.33 -6.32
C LEU A 34 10.94 -5.26 -5.70
N GLN A 35 11.37 -6.30 -6.42
CA GLN A 35 12.42 -7.20 -5.94
C GLN A 35 13.78 -6.49 -5.87
N LEU A 36 14.15 -5.72 -6.90
CA LEU A 36 15.38 -4.91 -6.93
C LEU A 36 15.43 -3.94 -5.75
N ALA A 37 14.33 -3.24 -5.50
CA ALA A 37 14.23 -2.31 -4.37
C ALA A 37 14.42 -3.01 -3.01
N ARG A 38 14.14 -4.31 -2.90
CA ARG A 38 14.31 -5.08 -1.66
C ARG A 38 15.71 -5.69 -1.48
N LEU A 39 16.59 -5.60 -2.49
CA LEU A 39 17.93 -6.17 -2.42
C LEU A 39 18.89 -5.35 -1.55
N SER A 40 18.70 -4.02 -1.47
CA SER A 40 19.54 -3.13 -0.66
C SER A 40 18.78 -1.88 -0.25
N GLU A 41 19.20 -1.25 0.85
CA GLU A 41 18.62 0.02 1.32
C GLU A 41 18.84 1.16 0.31
N ASP A 42 19.97 1.14 -0.41
CA ASP A 42 20.27 2.17 -1.41
C ASP A 42 19.30 2.06 -2.60
N LEU A 43 19.08 0.86 -3.14
CA LEU A 43 18.09 0.65 -4.21
C LEU A 43 16.68 0.97 -3.72
N TYR A 44 16.35 0.59 -2.49
CA TYR A 44 15.08 0.97 -1.87
C TYR A 44 14.87 2.48 -1.93
N SER A 45 15.88 3.26 -1.52
CA SER A 45 15.82 4.73 -1.52
C SER A 45 15.57 5.32 -2.90
N VAL A 46 16.22 4.77 -3.95
CA VAL A 46 16.02 5.17 -5.35
C VAL A 46 14.56 4.96 -5.75
N PHE A 47 14.00 3.78 -5.47
CA PHE A 47 12.65 3.39 -5.89
C PHE A 47 11.52 3.90 -4.98
N THR A 48 11.81 4.45 -3.79
CA THR A 48 10.78 5.06 -2.92
C THR A 48 10.85 6.58 -2.85
N SER A 49 11.82 7.20 -3.52
CA SER A 49 11.92 8.66 -3.61
C SER A 49 10.69 9.30 -4.25
N SER A 50 10.48 10.59 -4.01
CA SER A 50 9.35 11.34 -4.60
C SER A 50 9.38 11.37 -6.14
N THR A 51 10.58 11.33 -6.74
CA THR A 51 10.83 11.33 -8.19
C THR A 51 10.72 9.93 -8.83
N SER A 52 10.74 8.86 -8.02
CA SER A 52 10.65 7.47 -8.49
C SER A 52 9.34 7.13 -9.20
N LYS A 53 8.28 7.95 -9.06
CA LYS A 53 6.99 7.74 -9.74
C LYS A 53 7.14 7.55 -11.25
N VAL A 54 8.10 8.24 -11.87
CA VAL A 54 8.37 8.11 -13.30
C VAL A 54 8.96 6.73 -13.62
N LEU A 55 9.85 6.21 -12.76
CA LEU A 55 10.43 4.86 -12.87
C LEU A 55 9.34 3.79 -12.81
N TRP A 56 8.45 3.88 -11.82
CA TRP A 56 7.33 2.94 -11.68
C TRP A 56 6.35 3.04 -12.84
N LYS A 57 6.05 4.26 -13.32
CA LYS A 57 5.21 4.46 -14.50
C LYS A 57 5.82 3.81 -15.74
N ALA A 58 7.13 3.88 -15.92
CA ALA A 58 7.83 3.20 -17.02
C ALA A 58 7.71 1.67 -16.88
N ALA A 59 8.01 1.12 -15.70
CA ALA A 59 7.87 -0.31 -15.44
C ALA A 59 6.42 -0.82 -15.61
N ARG A 60 5.40 -0.01 -15.31
CA ARG A 60 3.99 -0.39 -15.52
C ARG A 60 3.62 -0.54 -16.99
N LYS A 61 4.26 0.21 -17.89
CA LYS A 61 4.02 0.12 -19.34
C LYS A 61 4.49 -1.21 -19.94
N SER A 62 5.44 -1.91 -19.31
CA SER A 62 5.94 -3.19 -19.84
C SER A 62 4.93 -4.33 -19.73
N VAL A 63 3.91 -4.20 -18.86
CA VAL A 63 2.94 -5.26 -18.54
C VAL A 63 1.49 -4.76 -18.44
N ASP A 64 1.16 -3.62 -19.05
CA ASP A 64 -0.17 -2.98 -18.99
C ASP A 64 -0.77 -2.92 -17.58
N CYS A 65 0.05 -2.55 -16.59
CA CYS A 65 -0.35 -2.50 -15.20
C CYS A 65 -1.10 -1.19 -14.87
N PRO A 66 -2.28 -1.26 -14.21
CA PRO A 66 -3.07 -0.06 -13.89
C PRO A 66 -2.31 0.87 -12.94
N ALA A 67 -2.67 2.15 -12.99
CA ALA A 67 -2.13 3.13 -12.05
C ALA A 67 -2.61 2.88 -10.61
N PRO A 68 -1.79 3.22 -9.60
CA PRO A 68 -2.23 3.19 -8.22
C PRO A 68 -3.46 4.08 -8.00
N VAL A 69 -4.32 3.65 -7.09
CA VAL A 69 -5.39 4.50 -6.56
C VAL A 69 -4.77 5.74 -5.89
N THR A 70 -5.45 6.88 -6.00
CA THR A 70 -5.00 8.15 -5.41
C THR A 70 -4.63 7.98 -3.93
N GLY A 71 -3.42 8.38 -3.55
CA GLY A 71 -2.90 8.27 -2.19
C GLY A 71 -2.15 6.97 -1.87
N PHE A 72 -2.12 6.00 -2.79
CA PHE A 72 -1.37 4.75 -2.63
C PHE A 72 0.03 4.85 -3.25
N SER A 73 1.04 4.28 -2.58
CA SER A 73 2.40 4.30 -3.12
C SER A 73 2.56 3.31 -4.27
N GLU A 74 3.40 3.65 -5.27
CA GLU A 74 3.68 2.77 -6.42
C GLU A 74 4.25 1.42 -5.98
N MET A 75 5.14 1.42 -4.99
CA MET A 75 5.71 0.19 -4.44
C MET A 75 4.66 -0.69 -3.75
N ALA A 76 3.78 -0.11 -2.92
CA ALA A 76 2.71 -0.87 -2.28
C ALA A 76 1.72 -1.40 -3.33
N TRP A 77 1.44 -0.61 -4.37
CA TRP A 77 0.59 -1.02 -5.48
C TRP A 77 1.17 -2.22 -6.24
N ALA A 78 2.45 -2.15 -6.59
CA ALA A 78 3.17 -3.25 -7.23
C ALA A 78 3.17 -4.50 -6.32
N HIS A 79 3.35 -4.32 -5.01
CA HIS A 79 3.27 -5.40 -4.04
C HIS A 79 1.88 -6.07 -4.04
N LEU A 80 0.81 -5.27 -3.98
CA LEU A 80 -0.57 -5.75 -3.99
C LEU A 80 -0.88 -6.55 -5.26
N LEU A 81 -0.48 -6.05 -6.42
CA LEU A 81 -0.81 -6.68 -7.69
C LEU A 81 0.04 -7.92 -7.98
N HIS A 82 1.34 -7.86 -7.72
CA HIS A 82 2.28 -8.86 -8.23
C HIS A 82 2.80 -9.86 -7.18
N VAL A 83 2.57 -9.64 -5.89
CA VAL A 83 3.00 -10.58 -4.84
C VAL A 83 1.79 -11.29 -4.25
N ASN A 84 1.71 -12.60 -4.48
CA ASN A 84 0.61 -13.45 -4.06
C ASN A 84 0.73 -13.94 -2.61
N LYS A 85 1.19 -13.11 -1.68
CA LYS A 85 1.33 -13.46 -0.26
C LYS A 85 0.32 -12.68 0.58
N CYS A 86 -0.14 -13.30 1.67
CA CYS A 86 -0.96 -12.61 2.66
C CYS A 86 -0.18 -11.42 3.25
N HIS A 87 -0.74 -10.22 3.25
CA HIS A 87 -0.09 -9.01 3.79
C HIS A 87 0.11 -9.08 5.30
N PHE A 88 -0.73 -9.84 6.00
CA PHE A 88 -0.69 -9.95 7.46
C PHE A 88 0.31 -11.03 7.92
N CYS A 89 0.11 -12.28 7.53
CA CYS A 89 0.99 -13.37 7.98
C CYS A 89 2.22 -13.62 7.10
N ARG A 90 2.26 -13.13 5.86
CA ARG A 90 3.32 -13.35 4.85
C ARG A 90 3.61 -14.82 4.46
N LYS A 91 2.98 -15.79 5.14
CA LYS A 91 3.17 -17.24 4.94
C LYS A 91 2.32 -17.76 3.78
N ASN A 92 1.01 -17.53 3.88
CA ASN A 92 0.01 -18.11 2.98
C ASN A 92 0.03 -17.45 1.60
N VAL A 93 -0.13 -18.27 0.56
CA VAL A 93 -0.32 -17.80 -0.81
C VAL A 93 -1.78 -17.41 -1.01
N VAL A 94 -2.02 -16.20 -1.51
CA VAL A 94 -3.35 -15.63 -1.75
C VAL A 94 -3.41 -15.06 -3.16
N ARG A 95 -4.17 -15.71 -4.05
CA ARG A 95 -4.30 -15.29 -5.46
C ARG A 95 -5.32 -14.18 -5.68
N LYS A 96 -6.37 -14.12 -4.87
CA LYS A 96 -7.38 -13.07 -4.94
C LYS A 96 -6.89 -11.79 -4.25
N VAL A 97 -7.04 -10.65 -4.91
CA VAL A 97 -6.90 -9.32 -4.28
C VAL A 97 -8.25 -8.93 -3.70
N GLU A 98 -8.24 -8.42 -2.46
CA GLU A 98 -9.41 -7.78 -1.87
C GLU A 98 -9.29 -6.27 -2.08
N PHE A 99 -9.84 -5.78 -3.20
CA PHE A 99 -9.68 -4.38 -3.62
C PHE A 99 -10.38 -3.40 -2.70
N TYR A 100 -11.47 -3.79 -2.04
CA TYR A 100 -12.10 -2.93 -1.03
C TYR A 100 -11.13 -2.57 0.09
N PHE A 101 -10.24 -3.50 0.46
CA PHE A 101 -9.28 -3.31 1.55
C PHE A 101 -7.86 -3.04 1.05
N LEU A 102 -7.67 -2.92 -0.28
CA LEU A 102 -6.37 -2.86 -0.96
C LEU A 102 -5.34 -3.85 -0.39
N THR A 103 -5.77 -5.09 -0.14
CA THR A 103 -4.92 -6.08 0.54
C THR A 103 -5.11 -7.50 -0.01
N ARG A 104 -4.10 -8.34 0.21
CA ARG A 104 -4.23 -9.80 0.07
C ARG A 104 -4.31 -10.42 1.46
N ILE A 105 -5.39 -11.14 1.71
CA ILE A 105 -5.66 -11.71 3.03
C ILE A 105 -6.05 -13.19 2.92
N CYS A 106 -5.37 -14.06 3.66
CA CYS A 106 -5.72 -15.48 3.70
C CYS A 106 -6.93 -15.71 4.63
N LYS A 107 -7.61 -16.85 4.47
CA LYS A 107 -8.80 -17.20 5.27
C LYS A 107 -8.55 -17.14 6.79
N ALA A 108 -7.36 -17.55 7.25
CA ALA A 108 -6.99 -17.51 8.67
C ALA A 108 -6.90 -16.06 9.18
N CYS A 109 -6.15 -15.20 8.48
CA CYS A 109 -6.01 -13.79 8.82
C CYS A 109 -7.34 -13.04 8.67
N TYR A 110 -8.20 -13.43 7.73
CA TYR A 110 -9.50 -12.80 7.53
C TYR A 110 -10.34 -12.80 8.82
N LYS A 111 -10.34 -13.91 9.55
CA LYS A 111 -11.08 -14.03 10.83
C LYS A 111 -10.53 -13.11 11.93
N GLY A 112 -9.25 -12.77 11.90
CA GLY A 112 -8.60 -11.91 12.90
C GLY A 112 -8.65 -10.42 12.57
N HIS A 113 -8.45 -10.09 11.29
CA HIS A 113 -8.28 -8.71 10.82
C HIS A 113 -9.52 -8.11 10.15
N VAL A 114 -10.55 -8.89 9.83
CA VAL A 114 -11.81 -8.36 9.28
C VAL A 114 -12.90 -8.49 10.33
N ILE A 115 -13.54 -7.36 10.64
CA ILE A 115 -14.69 -7.29 11.54
C ILE A 115 -15.94 -6.94 10.74
N SER A 116 -17.10 -7.23 11.30
CA SER A 116 -18.39 -7.06 10.63
C SER A 116 -19.39 -6.48 11.60
N HIS A 117 -20.11 -5.45 11.19
CA HIS A 117 -21.16 -4.83 11.97
C HIS A 117 -22.44 -4.73 11.14
N ARG A 118 -23.59 -4.63 11.80
CA ARG A 118 -24.87 -4.44 11.11
C ARG A 118 -24.96 -2.99 10.63
N ALA A 119 -25.49 -2.79 9.43
CA ALA A 119 -25.69 -1.46 8.84
C ALA A 119 -26.66 -0.56 9.62
N THR A 120 -27.31 -1.06 10.66
CA THR A 120 -28.31 -0.35 11.47
C THR A 120 -27.72 0.49 12.61
N ASP A 121 -26.43 0.34 12.91
CA ASP A 121 -25.77 1.11 13.96
C ASP A 121 -25.25 2.44 13.36
N THR A 122 -25.74 3.57 13.86
CA THR A 122 -25.46 4.93 13.33
C THR A 122 -23.98 5.27 13.38
N LEU A 123 -23.28 4.91 14.45
CA LEU A 123 -21.83 5.15 14.58
C LEU A 123 -21.05 4.23 13.63
N THR A 124 -21.49 2.99 13.48
CA THR A 124 -20.93 2.06 12.49
C THR A 124 -21.14 2.57 11.07
N ALA A 125 -22.33 3.06 10.73
CA ALA A 125 -22.65 3.59 9.40
C ALA A 125 -21.80 4.82 9.07
N PHE A 126 -21.55 5.66 10.06
CA PHE A 126 -20.65 6.80 9.94
C PHE A 126 -19.19 6.35 9.76
N ILE A 127 -18.64 5.51 10.64
CA ILE A 127 -17.24 5.05 10.49
C ILE A 127 -17.07 4.28 9.17
N ALA A 128 -18.10 3.54 8.72
CA ALA A 128 -18.11 2.82 7.45
C ALA A 128 -18.00 3.72 6.21
N SER A 129 -18.39 4.99 6.29
CA SER A 129 -18.15 5.96 5.20
C SER A 129 -16.73 6.51 5.20
N LEU A 130 -16.01 6.38 6.32
CA LEU A 130 -14.67 6.90 6.53
C LEU A 130 -13.56 5.86 6.28
N VAL A 131 -13.88 4.58 6.31
CA VAL A 131 -12.93 3.49 6.03
C VAL A 131 -13.34 2.70 4.79
N PRO A 132 -12.39 2.04 4.12
CA PRO A 132 -12.72 1.17 3.00
C PRO A 132 -13.58 0.00 3.48
N THR A 133 -14.80 -0.09 2.96
CA THR A 133 -15.80 -1.07 3.38
C THR A 133 -16.27 -1.95 2.23
N THR A 134 -16.76 -3.14 2.57
CA THR A 134 -17.48 -4.02 1.64
C THR A 134 -18.75 -4.53 2.30
N MET A 135 -19.84 -4.64 1.54
CA MET A 135 -21.11 -5.16 2.04
C MET A 135 -21.23 -6.66 1.78
N LYS A 136 -21.70 -7.40 2.78
CA LYS A 136 -22.15 -8.80 2.64
C LYS A 136 -23.54 -8.93 3.25
N GLY A 137 -24.56 -8.90 2.39
CA GLY A 137 -25.95 -8.80 2.81
C GLY A 137 -26.18 -7.53 3.64
N ILE A 138 -26.69 -7.68 4.86
CA ILE A 138 -26.95 -6.56 5.79
C ILE A 138 -25.75 -6.19 6.67
N THR A 139 -24.61 -6.83 6.47
CA THR A 139 -23.39 -6.58 7.25
C THR A 139 -22.38 -5.78 6.45
N ILE A 140 -21.80 -4.78 7.10
CA ILE A 140 -20.69 -3.99 6.59
C ILE A 140 -19.41 -4.58 7.18
N GLN A 141 -18.43 -4.82 6.32
CA GLN A 141 -17.13 -5.35 6.70
C GLN A 141 -16.03 -4.33 6.45
N TYR A 142 -15.06 -4.32 7.34
CA TYR A 142 -13.90 -3.44 7.29
C TYR A 142 -12.68 -4.12 7.91
N LEU A 143 -11.51 -3.61 7.57
CA LEU A 143 -10.29 -3.96 8.29
C LEU A 143 -10.38 -3.42 9.72
N ARG A 144 -10.10 -4.28 10.68
CA ARG A 144 -10.10 -3.99 12.11
C ARG A 144 -9.21 -2.78 12.43
N GLU A 145 -7.98 -2.81 11.94
CA GLU A 145 -6.98 -1.75 12.16
C GLU A 145 -7.48 -0.39 11.66
N ASP A 146 -8.09 -0.35 10.48
CA ASP A 146 -8.56 0.90 9.89
C ASP A 146 -9.75 1.47 10.68
N PHE A 147 -10.68 0.60 11.08
CA PHE A 147 -11.82 0.99 11.92
C PHE A 147 -11.39 1.46 13.31
N GLU A 148 -10.48 0.73 13.96
CA GLU A 148 -9.99 1.09 15.29
C GLU A 148 -9.22 2.42 15.24
N ALA A 149 -8.43 2.67 14.20
CA ALA A 149 -7.74 3.94 14.01
C ALA A 149 -8.71 5.12 13.83
N VAL A 150 -9.72 4.98 12.96
CA VAL A 150 -10.71 6.04 12.75
C VAL A 150 -11.57 6.24 13.99
N ARG A 151 -11.99 5.16 14.65
CA ARG A 151 -12.76 5.23 15.90
C ARG A 151 -11.98 5.93 17.01
N ALA A 152 -10.71 5.56 17.21
CA ALA A 152 -9.86 6.18 18.22
C ALA A 152 -9.67 7.67 17.95
N LYS A 153 -9.43 8.04 16.69
CA LYS A 153 -9.33 9.44 16.29
C LYS A 153 -10.62 10.20 16.55
N TYR A 154 -11.76 9.67 16.12
CA TYR A 154 -13.07 10.29 16.33
C TYR A 154 -13.39 10.52 17.82
N LEU A 155 -13.12 9.52 18.67
CA LEU A 155 -13.33 9.62 20.11
C LEU A 155 -12.39 10.62 20.79
N SER A 156 -11.22 10.90 20.20
CA SER A 156 -10.27 11.88 20.74
C SER A 156 -10.61 13.33 20.38
N LEU A 157 -11.53 13.57 19.42
CA LEU A 157 -11.90 14.91 19.00
C LEU A 157 -12.83 15.60 20.02
N PRO A 158 -12.67 16.92 20.26
CA PRO A 158 -13.65 17.72 20.97
C PRO A 158 -15.02 17.71 20.26
N ASP A 159 -16.12 17.85 21.01
CA ASP A 159 -17.47 17.75 20.42
C ASP A 159 -17.72 18.74 19.28
N LYS A 160 -17.14 19.95 19.35
CA LYS A 160 -17.22 20.97 18.29
C LYS A 160 -16.48 20.60 17.00
N GLU A 161 -15.50 19.69 17.08
CA GLU A 161 -14.71 19.23 15.93
C GLU A 161 -15.28 17.95 15.31
N LYS A 162 -16.12 17.20 16.05
CA LYS A 162 -16.85 16.04 15.51
C LYS A 162 -17.81 16.47 14.41
N ASP A 163 -18.54 17.56 14.62
CA ASP A 163 -19.47 18.13 13.63
C ASP A 163 -18.77 18.50 12.30
N ALA A 164 -17.51 18.93 12.36
CA ALA A 164 -16.69 19.21 11.17
C ALA A 164 -16.11 17.94 10.54
N TYR A 165 -15.76 16.94 11.36
CA TYR A 165 -15.28 15.63 10.91
C TYR A 165 -16.36 14.84 10.17
N ASP A 166 -17.63 15.06 10.54
CA ASP A 166 -18.80 14.47 9.90
C ASP A 166 -19.04 15.00 8.47
N GLN A 167 -18.44 16.13 8.11
CA GLN A 167 -18.58 16.79 6.81
C GLN A 167 -17.41 16.58 5.85
N VAL A 168 -16.50 15.63 6.09
CA VAL A 168 -15.39 15.33 5.17
C VAL A 168 -15.66 14.04 4.40
N PRO A 169 -16.24 14.12 3.18
CA PRO A 169 -16.19 13.01 2.24
C PRO A 169 -14.79 12.98 1.62
N GLU A 170 -14.24 11.77 1.46
CA GLU A 170 -13.11 11.49 0.57
C GLU A 170 -11.72 11.98 1.01
N ALA A 171 -11.21 11.43 2.12
CA ALA A 171 -9.76 11.46 2.33
C ALA A 171 -9.19 10.13 2.85
N ARG A 172 -8.69 9.36 1.87
CA ARG A 172 -7.34 8.75 1.87
C ARG A 172 -7.25 7.29 2.33
N LEU A 173 -7.19 6.42 1.33
CA LEU A 173 -6.51 5.13 1.33
C LEU A 173 -4.99 5.32 1.43
N SER A 174 -4.47 5.75 2.59
CA SER A 174 -3.03 5.78 2.84
C SER A 174 -2.63 4.70 3.83
N ARG A 175 -2.61 3.44 3.38
CA ARG A 175 -1.65 2.47 3.93
C ARG A 175 -0.31 2.73 3.23
N ALA A 176 0.40 3.75 3.69
CA ALA A 176 1.80 3.98 3.34
C ALA A 176 2.69 3.25 4.34
N GLY A 177 3.57 2.38 3.85
CA GLY A 177 4.73 1.88 4.58
C GLY A 177 4.55 0.51 5.24
N SER A 178 4.92 -0.55 4.52
CA SER A 178 5.74 -1.66 5.05
C SER A 178 6.31 -2.53 3.94
#